data_AF-A0A2V7HMW7-F1
#
_entry.id   AF-A0A2V7HMW7-F1
#
_cell.length_a   1.000
_cell.length_b   1.000
_cell.length_c   1.000
_cell.angle_alpha   90.00
_cell.angle_beta   90.00
_cell.angle_gamma   90.00
#
_symmetry.space_group_name_H-M   'P 1'
#
loop_
_entity.id
_entity.type
_entity.pdbx_description
1 polymer ?
#
loop_
_entity_poly.entity_id
_entity_poly.type
_entity_poly.pdbx_seq_one_letter_code
_entity_poly.pdbx_strand_id
1 'polypeptide(L)'
;DPDVAMKHRLQTPLGGTRELGSHKGYGLAVMVDILSGILPGAVYGDLFQRTDRAERRLQDTGHCFIAIDPARFRPIADFKRDMDDFFDSLKATPPVEGQARVYVAGEPEAECEARRRREGIPLSPGLIARVGELARTLGLRPLV
;
A
#
# COMPACT_ATOMS: atom_id res chain seq x y z
N ASP A 1 -16.39 12.54 -4.65
CA ASP A 1 -16.11 12.72 -6.08
C ASP A 1 -14.60 12.59 -6.31
N PRO A 2 -14.14 11.57 -7.06
CA PRO A 2 -12.73 11.35 -7.33
C PRO A 2 -12.07 12.49 -8.13
N ASP A 3 -12.80 13.19 -9.00
CA ASP A 3 -12.27 14.30 -9.79
C ASP A 3 -12.04 15.54 -8.93
N VAL A 4 -12.96 15.82 -7.99
CA VAL A 4 -12.79 16.86 -6.97
C VAL A 4 -11.61 16.51 -6.04
N ALA A 5 -11.53 15.26 -5.58
CA ALA A 5 -10.41 14.80 -4.76
C ALA A 5 -9.06 14.88 -5.50
N MET A 6 -9.03 14.60 -6.80
CA MET A 6 -7.83 14.70 -7.64
C MET A 6 -7.45 16.16 -7.95
N LYS A 7 -8.45 17.02 -8.14
CA LYS A 7 -8.26 18.46 -8.40
C LYS A 7 -7.74 19.18 -7.17
N HIS A 8 -8.24 18.85 -5.99
CA HIS A 8 -7.82 19.48 -4.74
C HIS A 8 -6.66 18.73 -4.08
N ARG A 9 -6.44 17.45 -4.40
CA ARG A 9 -5.44 16.55 -3.79
C ARG A 9 -5.48 16.51 -2.26
N LEU A 10 -6.67 16.72 -1.68
CA LEU A 10 -6.89 16.76 -0.24
C LEU A 10 -7.32 15.38 0.25
N GLN A 11 -6.37 14.45 0.35
CA GLN A 11 -6.58 13.29 1.21
C GLN A 11 -6.25 13.68 2.65
N THR A 12 -7.06 13.21 3.59
CA THR A 12 -6.71 13.33 5.02
C THR A 12 -5.64 12.30 5.37
N PRO A 13 -4.68 12.64 6.25
CA PRO A 13 -3.74 11.65 6.76
C PRO A 13 -4.47 10.54 7.52
N LEU A 14 -3.80 9.39 7.71
CA LEU A 14 -4.30 8.31 8.57
C LEU A 14 -4.74 8.88 9.94
N GLY A 15 -5.96 8.56 10.35
CA GLY A 15 -6.61 9.15 11.53
C GLY A 15 -7.62 10.25 11.17
N GLY A 16 -7.69 10.74 9.93
CA GLY A 16 -8.76 11.64 9.49
C GLY A 16 -8.68 13.04 10.10
N THR A 17 -9.34 13.24 11.25
CA THR A 17 -9.33 14.52 11.98
C THR A 17 -8.24 14.55 13.05
N ARG A 18 -7.97 15.73 13.61
CA ARG A 18 -6.95 15.87 14.66
C ARG A 18 -7.28 15.04 15.90
N GLU A 19 -8.56 15.00 16.27
CA GLU A 19 -9.13 14.29 17.43
C GLU A 19 -8.99 12.78 17.27
N LEU A 20 -9.15 12.29 16.04
CA LEU A 20 -9.01 10.88 15.67
C LEU A 20 -7.55 10.48 15.35
N GLY A 21 -6.60 11.40 15.50
CA GLY A 21 -5.16 11.11 15.45
C GLY A 21 -4.46 11.43 14.12
N SER A 22 -5.03 12.28 13.27
CA SER A 22 -4.45 12.63 11.95
C SER A 22 -3.00 13.13 12.00
N HIS A 23 -2.61 13.79 13.10
CA HIS A 23 -1.24 14.25 13.33
C HIS A 23 -0.22 13.10 13.36
N LYS A 24 -0.64 11.89 13.76
CA LYS A 24 0.21 10.68 13.71
C LYS A 24 0.36 10.18 12.27
N GLY A 25 -0.73 10.14 11.51
CA GLY A 25 -0.70 9.80 10.09
C GLY A 25 0.16 10.76 9.27
N TYR A 26 0.09 12.06 9.59
CA TYR A 26 0.97 13.07 9.01
C TYR A 26 2.46 12.77 9.31
N GLY A 27 2.79 12.48 10.58
CA GLY A 27 4.16 12.10 10.96
C GLY A 27 4.68 10.86 10.22
N LEU A 28 3.83 9.84 10.03
CA LEU A 28 4.18 8.66 9.24
C LEU A 28 4.46 9.00 7.76
N ALA A 29 3.65 9.88 7.16
CA ALA A 29 3.88 10.34 5.79
C ALA A 29 5.20 11.13 5.66
N VAL A 30 5.50 12.00 6.62
CA VAL A 30 6.77 12.75 6.67
C VAL A 30 7.97 11.82 6.80
N MET A 31 7.87 10.76 7.60
CA MET A 31 8.92 9.74 7.70
C MET A 31 9.20 9.08 6.34
N VAL A 32 8.16 8.75 5.58
CA VAL A 32 8.29 8.19 4.22
C VAL A 32 9.00 9.17 3.28
N ASP A 33 8.62 10.45 3.28
CA ASP A 33 9.26 11.50 2.48
C ASP A 33 10.73 11.70 2.83
N ILE A 34 11.08 11.67 4.13
CA ILE A 34 12.47 11.79 4.57
C ILE A 34 13.30 10.63 4.03
N LEU A 35 12.84 9.39 4.23
CA LEU A 35 13.59 8.19 3.88
C LEU A 35 13.66 7.94 2.37
N SER A 36 12.58 8.26 1.65
CA SER A 36 12.43 7.91 0.24
C SER A 36 12.69 9.08 -0.70
N GLY A 37 12.44 10.32 -0.27
CA GLY A 37 12.65 11.51 -1.08
C GLY A 37 13.92 12.25 -0.69
N ILE A 38 13.95 12.81 0.52
CA ILE A 38 15.01 13.72 0.97
C ILE A 38 16.36 13.01 1.06
N LEU A 39 16.43 11.87 1.73
CA LEU A 39 17.68 11.13 1.97
C LEU A 39 18.41 10.73 0.67
N PRO A 40 17.74 10.14 -0.34
CA PRO A 40 18.39 9.82 -1.62
C PRO A 40 18.47 11.01 -2.60
N GLY A 41 17.89 12.17 -2.26
CA GLY A 41 17.88 13.35 -3.13
C GLY A 41 16.82 13.33 -4.24
N ALA A 42 15.75 12.55 -4.06
CA ALA A 42 14.61 12.44 -4.95
C ALA A 42 13.48 13.43 -4.60
N VAL A 43 12.36 13.37 -5.31
CA VAL A 43 11.18 14.22 -5.04
C VAL A 43 10.53 13.85 -3.70
N TYR A 44 10.09 14.86 -2.96
CA TYR A 44 9.37 14.75 -1.68
C TYR A 44 8.24 15.78 -1.60
N GLY A 45 7.24 15.51 -0.75
CA GLY A 45 6.17 16.47 -0.43
C GLY A 45 5.54 17.13 -1.66
N ASP A 46 5.50 18.47 -1.66
CA ASP A 46 4.96 19.29 -2.74
C ASP A 46 6.04 19.82 -3.72
N LEU A 47 7.27 19.28 -3.68
CA LEU A 47 8.39 19.75 -4.50
C LEU A 47 8.08 19.69 -6.00
N PHE A 48 7.35 18.65 -6.42
CA PHE A 48 6.96 18.47 -7.81
C PHE A 48 6.08 19.62 -8.33
N GLN A 49 5.26 20.22 -7.45
CA GLN A 49 4.35 21.32 -7.75
C GLN A 49 5.01 22.69 -7.56
N ARG A 50 5.99 22.79 -6.68
CA ARG A 50 6.75 24.02 -6.41
C ARG A 50 7.89 24.27 -7.41
N THR A 51 8.12 23.37 -8.35
CA THR A 51 9.20 23.43 -9.35
C THR A 51 8.65 23.19 -10.76
N ASP A 52 9.48 23.42 -11.78
CA ASP A 52 9.18 23.14 -13.19
C ASP A 52 9.14 21.63 -13.52
N ARG A 53 9.39 20.76 -12.54
CA ARG A 53 9.44 19.30 -12.72
C ARG A 53 8.12 18.72 -13.22
N ALA A 54 6.99 19.29 -12.80
CA ALA A 54 5.67 18.91 -13.30
C ALA A 54 5.52 19.16 -14.81
N GLU A 55 5.98 20.32 -15.29
CA GLU A 55 5.93 20.71 -16.70
C GLU A 55 6.87 19.84 -17.54
N ARG A 56 8.04 19.52 -16.98
CA ARG A 56 9.06 18.69 -17.62
C ARG A 56 8.77 17.19 -17.54
N ARG A 57 7.70 16.78 -16.85
CA ARG A 57 7.30 15.38 -16.63
C ARG A 57 8.44 14.50 -16.09
N LEU A 58 9.34 15.09 -15.30
CA LEU A 58 10.47 14.38 -14.73
C LEU A 58 10.03 13.64 -13.48
N GLN A 59 9.61 12.38 -13.65
CA GLN A 59 9.34 11.49 -12.53
C GLN A 59 10.68 11.11 -11.88
N ASP A 60 10.80 11.41 -10.60
CA ASP A 60 12.02 11.23 -9.81
C ASP A 60 11.60 10.75 -8.42
N THR A 61 10.87 9.63 -8.41
CA THR A 61 10.36 8.98 -7.20
C THR A 61 11.48 8.18 -6.57
N GLY A 62 11.84 8.51 -5.34
CA GLY A 62 12.76 7.69 -4.58
C GLY A 62 12.03 6.66 -3.72
N HIS A 63 12.79 5.65 -3.31
CA HIS A 63 12.30 4.50 -2.55
C HIS A 63 13.28 4.18 -1.42
N CYS A 64 12.74 3.71 -0.30
CA CYS A 64 13.54 3.21 0.81
C CYS A 64 13.27 1.71 1.01
N PHE A 65 14.33 0.92 1.13
CA PHE A 65 14.25 -0.51 1.45
C PHE A 65 15.11 -0.79 2.67
N ILE A 66 14.56 -1.54 3.63
CA ILE A 66 15.26 -1.93 4.86
C ILE A 66 15.12 -3.44 5.01
N ALA A 67 16.24 -4.13 5.16
CA ALA A 67 16.30 -5.55 5.47
C ALA A 67 17.00 -5.73 6.82
N ILE A 68 16.33 -6.42 7.75
CA ILE A 68 16.86 -6.73 9.07
C ILE A 68 16.98 -8.24 9.15
N ASP A 69 18.19 -8.74 9.44
CA ASP A 69 18.44 -10.17 9.64
C ASP A 69 18.19 -10.53 11.11
N PRO A 70 17.06 -11.18 11.46
CA PRO A 70 16.76 -11.54 12.86
C PRO A 70 17.79 -12.50 13.46
N ALA A 71 18.50 -13.30 12.63
CA ALA A 71 19.50 -14.24 13.11
C ALA A 71 20.74 -13.55 13.71
N ARG A 72 20.92 -12.25 13.46
CA ARG A 72 21.96 -11.43 14.11
C ARG A 72 21.63 -11.02 15.54
N PHE A 73 20.37 -11.16 15.95
CA PHE A 73 19.90 -10.74 17.27
C PHE A 73 19.63 -11.92 18.20
N ARG A 74 19.14 -13.05 17.66
CA ARG A 74 18.83 -14.27 18.42
C ARG A 74 18.75 -15.50 17.50
N PRO A 75 18.72 -16.74 18.05
CA PRO A 75 18.49 -17.94 17.24
C PRO A 75 17.19 -17.83 16.41
N ILE A 76 17.29 -18.12 15.12
CA ILE A 76 16.18 -17.93 14.18
C ILE A 76 14.96 -18.78 14.51
N ALA A 77 15.17 -20.00 15.04
CA ALA A 77 14.09 -20.89 15.45
C ALA A 77 13.26 -20.28 16.58
N ASP A 78 13.92 -19.63 17.55
CA ASP A 78 13.21 -18.98 18.65
C ASP A 78 12.46 -17.73 18.19
N PHE A 79 13.05 -16.93 17.29
CA PHE A 79 12.36 -15.78 16.71
C PHE A 79 11.07 -16.21 15.99
N LYS A 80 11.13 -17.26 15.16
CA LYS A 80 9.95 -17.76 14.44
C LYS A 80 8.87 -18.28 15.38
N ARG A 81 9.24 -19.10 16.37
CA ARG A 81 8.31 -19.61 17.37
C ARG A 81 7.60 -18.49 18.11
N ASP A 82 8.34 -17.47 18.55
CA ASP A 82 7.76 -16.35 19.30
C ASP A 82 6.88 -15.47 18.38
N MET A 83 7.20 -15.37 17.08
CA MET A 83 6.33 -14.70 16.09
C MET A 83 5.02 -15.47 15.84
N ASP A 84 5.07 -16.79 15.77
CA ASP A 84 3.88 -17.65 15.64
C ASP A 84 2.97 -17.49 16.86
N ASP A 85 3.54 -17.56 18.08
CA ASP A 85 2.81 -17.33 19.33
C ASP A 85 2.17 -15.93 19.38
N PHE A 86 2.90 -14.89 18.95
CA PHE A 86 2.35 -13.55 18.88
C PHE A 86 1.16 -13.45 17.92
N PHE A 87 1.26 -14.03 16.72
CA PHE A 87 0.17 -14.03 15.75
C PHE A 87 -1.06 -14.81 16.25
N ASP A 88 -0.84 -15.96 16.87
CA ASP A 88 -1.92 -16.74 17.48
C ASP A 88 -2.60 -15.96 18.60
N SER A 89 -1.84 -15.22 19.42
CA SER A 89 -2.41 -14.37 20.48
C SER A 89 -3.28 -13.24 19.93
N LEU A 90 -2.86 -12.57 18.85
CA LEU A 90 -3.65 -11.51 18.20
C LEU A 90 -4.97 -12.08 17.67
N LYS A 91 -4.91 -13.24 17.02
CA LYS A 91 -6.08 -13.90 16.41
C LYS A 91 -7.03 -14.50 17.44
N ALA A 92 -6.53 -14.87 18.62
CA ALA A 92 -7.33 -15.34 19.73
C ALA A 92 -8.13 -14.22 20.43
N THR A 93 -7.86 -12.95 20.10
CA THR A 93 -8.63 -11.82 20.64
C THR A 93 -10.10 -11.96 20.25
N PRO A 94 -11.04 -11.89 21.21
CA PRO A 94 -12.47 -11.92 20.89
C PRO A 94 -12.83 -10.83 19.86
N PRO A 95 -13.48 -11.19 18.75
CA PRO A 95 -13.89 -10.20 17.76
C PRO A 95 -14.98 -9.31 18.35
N VAL A 96 -15.06 -8.07 17.85
CA VAL A 96 -16.18 -7.18 18.15
C VAL A 96 -17.49 -7.78 17.61
N GLU A 97 -18.62 -7.45 18.23
CA GLU A 97 -19.94 -7.92 17.82
C GLU A 97 -20.18 -7.75 16.31
N GLY A 98 -20.72 -8.78 15.68
CA GLY A 98 -20.96 -8.82 14.23
C GLY A 98 -19.74 -9.16 13.37
N GLN A 99 -18.55 -9.34 13.97
CA GLN A 99 -17.36 -9.79 13.25
C GLN A 99 -17.02 -11.24 13.59
N ALA A 100 -16.56 -12.01 12.60
CA ALA A 100 -16.32 -13.45 12.76
C ALA A 100 -14.95 -13.79 13.37
N ARG A 101 -13.91 -12.98 13.10
CA ARG A 101 -12.53 -13.21 13.56
C ARG A 101 -11.69 -11.94 13.44
N VAL A 102 -10.56 -11.92 14.15
CA VAL A 102 -9.48 -10.93 13.98
C VAL A 102 -8.51 -11.42 12.90
N TYR A 103 -7.99 -10.49 12.10
CA TYR A 103 -6.98 -10.75 11.07
C TYR A 103 -5.63 -10.16 11.48
N VAL A 104 -4.54 -10.79 11.05
CA VAL A 104 -3.20 -10.18 11.04
C VAL A 104 -2.83 -9.68 9.65
N ALA A 105 -1.88 -8.75 9.58
CA ALA A 105 -1.43 -8.17 8.32
C ALA A 105 -0.95 -9.26 7.35
N GLY A 106 -1.52 -9.27 6.13
CA GLY A 106 -1.21 -10.24 5.08
C GLY A 106 -2.18 -11.42 4.97
N GLU A 107 -2.99 -11.73 6.00
CA GLU A 107 -3.98 -12.80 5.91
C GLU A 107 -5.08 -12.52 4.87
N PRO A 108 -5.73 -11.34 4.85
CA PRO A 108 -6.74 -11.04 3.84
C PRO A 108 -6.19 -11.13 2.42
N GLU A 109 -4.95 -10.68 2.22
CA GLU A 109 -4.26 -10.75 0.94
C GLU A 109 -3.95 -12.19 0.53
N ALA A 110 -3.43 -13.01 1.44
CA ALA A 110 -3.13 -14.42 1.18
C ALA A 110 -4.38 -15.24 0.83
N GLU A 111 -5.49 -15.01 1.53
CA GLU A 111 -6.78 -15.65 1.23
C GLU A 111 -7.31 -15.20 -0.15
N CYS A 112 -7.22 -13.90 -0.43
CA CYS A 112 -7.62 -13.34 -1.71
C CYS A 112 -6.78 -13.90 -2.87
N GLU A 113 -5.48 -14.02 -2.68
CA GLU A 113 -4.56 -14.62 -3.64
C GLU A 113 -4.90 -16.10 -3.89
N ALA A 114 -5.05 -16.90 -2.84
CA ALA A 114 -5.37 -18.31 -2.96
C ALA A 114 -6.70 -18.54 -3.71
N ARG A 115 -7.71 -17.72 -3.41
CA ARG A 115 -8.99 -17.73 -4.12
C ARG A 115 -8.81 -17.35 -5.59
N ARG A 116 -8.18 -16.21 -5.89
CA ARG A 116 -8.02 -15.71 -7.27
C ARG A 116 -7.12 -16.58 -8.13
N ARG A 117 -6.19 -17.35 -7.53
CA ARG A 117 -5.41 -18.37 -8.25
C ARG A 117 -6.29 -19.53 -8.75
N ARG A 118 -7.34 -19.90 -8.01
CA ARG A 118 -8.25 -21.00 -8.37
C ARG A 118 -9.41 -20.53 -9.24
N GLU A 119 -9.98 -19.38 -8.91
CA GLU A 119 -11.24 -18.88 -9.50
C GLU A 119 -11.03 -17.81 -10.58
N GLY A 120 -9.80 -17.32 -10.73
CA GLY A 120 -9.47 -16.19 -11.60
C GLY A 120 -9.56 -14.84 -10.90
N ILE A 121 -9.01 -13.80 -11.54
CA ILE A 121 -9.04 -12.43 -11.04
C ILE A 121 -10.31 -11.74 -11.56
N PRO A 122 -11.22 -11.27 -10.69
CA PRO A 122 -12.38 -10.53 -11.14
C PRO A 122 -11.96 -9.17 -11.69
N LEU A 123 -12.32 -8.89 -12.95
CA LEU A 123 -12.07 -7.63 -13.61
C LEU A 123 -13.40 -6.91 -13.86
N SER A 124 -13.41 -5.59 -13.65
CA SER A 124 -14.61 -4.80 -13.95
C SER A 124 -14.84 -4.69 -15.46
N PRO A 125 -16.10 -4.58 -15.93
CA PRO A 125 -16.38 -4.41 -17.36
C PRO A 125 -15.64 -3.22 -17.99
N GLY A 126 -15.51 -2.11 -17.26
CA GLY A 126 -14.79 -0.92 -17.72
C GLY A 126 -13.28 -1.18 -17.91
N LEU A 127 -12.66 -1.96 -17.02
CA LEU A 127 -11.25 -2.32 -17.15
C LEU A 127 -11.04 -3.27 -18.34
N ILE A 128 -11.92 -4.25 -18.52
CA ILE A 128 -11.90 -5.18 -19.66
C ILE A 128 -11.96 -4.40 -20.99
N ALA A 129 -12.91 -3.45 -21.10
CA ALA A 129 -13.05 -2.63 -22.31
C ALA A 129 -11.77 -1.83 -22.61
N ARG A 130 -11.19 -1.19 -21.59
CA ARG A 130 -9.98 -0.38 -21.73
C ARG A 130 -8.75 -1.20 -22.13
N VAL A 131 -8.57 -2.38 -21.53
CA VAL A 131 -7.47 -3.29 -21.90
C VAL A 131 -7.68 -3.85 -23.32
N GLY A 132 -8.92 -4.18 -23.68
CA GLY A 132 -9.24 -4.64 -25.04
C GLY A 132 -9.01 -3.59 -26.12
N GLU A 133 -9.27 -2.30 -25.83
CA GLU A 133 -8.91 -1.19 -26.71
C GLU A 133 -7.40 -1.07 -26.89
N LEU A 134 -6.65 -1.11 -25.79
CA LEU A 134 -5.19 -1.08 -25.84
C LEU A 134 -4.62 -2.25 -26.65
N ALA A 135 -5.14 -3.46 -26.45
CA ALA A 135 -4.73 -4.65 -27.20
C ALA A 135 -4.94 -4.45 -28.71
N ARG A 136 -6.10 -3.92 -29.13
CA ARG A 136 -6.40 -3.63 -30.54
C ARG A 136 -5.44 -2.60 -31.14
N THR A 137 -5.17 -1.51 -30.43
CA THR A 137 -4.22 -0.47 -30.88
C THR A 137 -2.81 -1.03 -31.06
N LEU A 138 -2.43 -2.01 -30.25
CA LEU A 138 -1.13 -2.67 -30.32
C LEU A 138 -1.10 -3.90 -31.25
N GLY A 139 -2.22 -4.24 -31.91
CA GLY A 139 -2.32 -5.42 -32.78
C GLY A 139 -2.26 -6.76 -32.04
N LEU A 140 -2.59 -6.78 -30.74
CA LEU A 140 -2.62 -7.97 -29.89
C LEU A 140 -4.03 -8.53 -29.75
N ARG A 141 -4.12 -9.83 -29.42
CA ARG A 141 -5.40 -10.47 -29.10
C ARG A 141 -5.97 -9.88 -27.79
N PRO A 142 -7.24 -9.44 -27.78
CA PRO A 142 -7.92 -9.02 -26.55
C PRO A 142 -7.99 -10.13 -25.50
N LEU A 143 -8.12 -9.74 -24.23
CA LEU A 143 -8.19 -10.67 -23.10
C LEU A 143 -9.45 -11.54 -23.11
N VAL A 144 -10.56 -10.98 -23.62
CA VAL A 144 -11.86 -11.63 -23.83
C VAL A 144 -12.37 -11.29 -25.22
#